data_AF-A0A0E2E677-F1
#
_entry.id   AF-A0A0E2E677-F1
#
_cell.length_a   1.000
_cell.length_b   1.000
_cell.length_c   1.000
_cell.angle_alpha   90.00
_cell.angle_beta   90.00
_cell.angle_gamma   90.00
#
_symmetry.space_group_name_H-M   'P 1'
#
loop_
_entity.id
_entity.type
_entity.pdbx_description
1 polymer ?
#
loop_
_entity_poly.entity_id
_entity_poly.type
_entity_poly.pdbx_seq_one_letter_code
_entity_poly.pdbx_strand_id
1 'polypeptide(L)'
;MAIVTSVLHGNEKPTKEQIEEIRRAAKMPIVYDEDCPPLTKEQIKEFARIAKEQRKLRKKQVVAIRLSPETAEKVKALGKGYSSVLSRIIDEAFRNPELLQKCL
;
A
#
# COMPACT_ATOMS: atom_id res chain seq x y z
N MET A 1 23.26 7.70 -19.40
CA MET A 1 21.95 7.34 -19.97
C MET A 1 20.92 8.32 -19.45
N ALA A 2 20.20 9.02 -20.34
CA ALA A 2 19.12 9.91 -19.93
C ALA A 2 17.86 9.07 -19.71
N ILE A 3 17.35 9.02 -18.47
CA ILE A 3 16.05 8.42 -18.18
C ILE A 3 14.99 9.39 -18.69
N VAL A 4 14.16 8.97 -19.65
CA VAL A 4 13.03 9.77 -20.15
C VAL A 4 11.79 9.43 -19.33
N THR A 5 11.28 10.39 -18.57
CA THR A 5 10.07 10.25 -17.77
C THR A 5 8.91 10.99 -18.42
N SER A 6 7.77 10.32 -18.62
CA SER A 6 6.53 10.91 -19.11
C SER A 6 5.36 10.55 -18.19
N VAL A 7 4.54 11.53 -17.83
CA VAL A 7 3.31 11.34 -17.03
C VAL A 7 2.13 11.29 -17.98
N LEU A 8 1.31 10.25 -17.89
CA LEU A 8 0.04 10.12 -18.63
C LEU A 8 -1.13 10.46 -17.70
N HIS A 9 -2.10 11.21 -18.21
CA HIS A 9 -3.28 11.62 -17.45
C HIS A 9 -4.57 10.97 -17.98
N GLY A 10 -5.40 10.44 -17.07
CA GLY A 10 -6.74 9.95 -17.40
C GLY A 10 -6.78 8.74 -18.35
N ASN A 11 -7.40 8.92 -19.52
CA ASN A 11 -7.58 7.90 -20.58
C ASN A 11 -6.49 7.95 -21.67
N GLU A 12 -5.43 8.74 -21.47
CA GLU A 12 -4.32 8.82 -22.42
C GLU A 12 -3.65 7.46 -22.57
N LYS A 13 -3.43 7.07 -23.84
CA LYS A 13 -2.71 5.85 -24.18
C LYS A 13 -1.29 6.22 -24.59
N PRO A 14 -0.27 5.45 -24.18
CA PRO A 14 1.09 5.67 -24.65
C PRO A 14 1.13 5.59 -26.19
N THR A 15 2.03 6.35 -26.81
CA THR A 15 2.22 6.27 -28.26
C THR A 15 2.74 4.89 -28.66
N LYS A 16 2.55 4.51 -29.93
CA LYS A 16 3.03 3.22 -30.44
C LYS A 16 4.55 3.05 -30.23
N GLU A 17 5.31 4.13 -30.40
CA GLU A 17 6.76 4.16 -30.20
C GLU A 17 7.14 3.90 -28.73
N GLN A 18 6.45 4.53 -27.77
CA GLN A 18 6.66 4.28 -26.33
C GLN A 18 6.36 2.82 -25.97
N ILE A 19 5.31 2.23 -26.54
CA ILE A 19 4.96 0.82 -26.33
C ILE A 19 6.06 -0.10 -26.90
N GLU A 20 6.59 0.21 -28.08
CA GLU A 20 7.69 -0.55 -28.69
C GLU A 20 9.00 -0.40 -27.91
N GLU A 21 9.29 0.78 -27.36
CA GLU A 21 10.41 1.01 -26.45
C GLU A 21 10.30 0.15 -25.19
N ILE A 22 9.15 0.15 -24.53
CA ILE A 22 8.88 -0.71 -23.36
C ILE A 22 9.05 -2.19 -23.73
N ARG A 23 8.54 -2.63 -24.89
CA ARG A 23 8.69 -4.02 -25.36
C ARG A 23 10.14 -4.39 -25.65
N ARG A 24 10.94 -3.47 -26.20
CA ARG A 24 12.39 -3.69 -26.40
C ARG A 24 13.11 -3.77 -25.06
N ALA A 25 12.79 -2.88 -24.13
CA ALA A 25 13.36 -2.88 -22.79
C ALA A 25 13.08 -4.18 -22.03
N ALA A 26 11.85 -4.68 -22.10
CA ALA A 26 11.47 -5.96 -21.49
C ALA A 26 12.23 -7.18 -22.04
N LYS A 27 12.79 -7.08 -23.25
CA LYS A 27 13.61 -8.14 -23.87
C LYS A 27 15.10 -8.01 -23.58
N MET A 28 15.54 -6.89 -22.99
CA MET A 28 16.96 -6.71 -22.66
C MET A 28 17.38 -7.68 -21.56
N PRO A 29 18.57 -8.30 -21.66
CA PRO A 29 19.06 -9.20 -20.63
C PRO A 29 19.33 -8.42 -19.34
N ILE A 30 19.10 -9.08 -18.20
CA ILE A 30 19.47 -8.53 -16.89
C ILE A 30 20.99 -8.67 -16.77
N VAL A 31 21.70 -7.54 -16.82
CA VAL A 31 23.15 -7.47 -16.65
C VAL A 31 23.43 -6.99 -15.23
N TYR A 32 24.22 -7.77 -14.50
CA TYR A 32 24.72 -7.40 -13.18
C TYR A 32 26.08 -6.73 -13.35
N ASP A 33 26.32 -5.65 -12.61
CA ASP A 33 27.59 -4.93 -12.58
C ASP A 33 28.22 -5.02 -11.17
N GLU A 34 29.38 -4.39 -10.97
CA GLU A 34 30.10 -4.42 -9.69
C GLU A 34 29.29 -3.75 -8.56
N ASP A 35 28.46 -2.75 -8.89
CA ASP A 35 27.61 -2.02 -7.95
C ASP A 35 26.25 -2.72 -7.70
N CYS A 36 25.81 -3.59 -8.61
CA CYS A 36 24.54 -4.32 -8.59
C CYS A 36 24.77 -5.82 -8.85
N PRO A 37 25.40 -6.54 -7.91
CA PRO A 37 25.61 -7.98 -8.03
C PRO A 37 24.29 -8.76 -7.92
N PRO A 38 24.24 -9.99 -8.45
CA PRO A 38 23.06 -10.84 -8.28
C PRO A 38 22.83 -11.18 -6.80
N LEU A 39 21.57 -11.13 -6.38
CA LEU A 39 21.21 -11.51 -5.02
C LEU A 39 21.53 -12.99 -4.77
N THR A 40 22.19 -13.26 -3.64
CA THR A 40 22.43 -14.64 -3.18
C THR A 40 21.13 -15.30 -2.72
N LYS A 41 21.10 -16.64 -2.75
CA LYS A 41 19.92 -17.42 -2.32
C LYS A 41 19.51 -17.12 -0.86
N GLU A 42 20.48 -16.77 -0.01
CA GLU A 42 20.24 -16.42 1.39
C GLU A 42 19.57 -15.05 1.52
N GLN A 43 20.06 -14.04 0.79
CA GLN A 43 19.43 -12.71 0.73
C GLN A 43 18.00 -12.79 0.22
N ILE A 44 17.74 -13.59 -0.82
CA ILE A 44 16.39 -13.80 -1.36
C ILE A 44 15.46 -14.39 -0.28
N LYS A 45 15.93 -15.36 0.50
CA LYS A 45 15.15 -15.94 1.61
C LYS A 45 14.84 -14.89 2.68
N GLU A 46 15.82 -14.04 3.00
CA GLU A 46 15.64 -12.99 4.00
C GLU A 46 14.63 -11.93 3.54
N PHE A 47 14.70 -11.49 2.27
CA PHE A 47 13.69 -10.61 1.69
C PHE A 47 12.30 -11.24 1.73
N ALA A 48 12.17 -12.54 1.44
CA ALA A 48 10.90 -13.24 1.52
C ALA A 48 10.36 -13.27 2.97
N ARG A 49 11.24 -13.45 3.97
CA ARG A 49 10.89 -13.41 5.40
C ARG A 49 10.35 -12.03 5.80
N ILE A 50 11.10 -10.97 5.49
CA ILE A 50 10.72 -9.59 5.79
C ILE A 50 9.40 -9.23 5.10
N ALA A 51 9.23 -9.60 3.83
CA ALA A 51 8.00 -9.36 3.10
C ALA A 51 6.79 -10.07 3.74
N LYS A 52 6.98 -11.28 4.26
CA LYS A 52 5.94 -12.04 4.98
C LYS A 52 5.58 -11.36 6.31
N GLU A 53 6.56 -10.89 7.07
CA GLU A 53 6.34 -10.14 8.32
C GLU A 53 5.60 -8.84 8.07
N GLN A 54 6.01 -8.05 7.08
CA GLN A 54 5.30 -6.83 6.71
C GLN A 54 3.86 -7.09 6.26
N ARG A 55 3.61 -8.17 5.49
CA ARG A 55 2.24 -8.56 5.13
C ARG A 55 1.40 -8.91 6.35
N LYS A 56 1.97 -9.57 7.35
CA LYS A 56 1.28 -9.86 8.62
C LYS A 56 0.93 -8.56 9.36
N LEU A 57 1.89 -7.64 9.51
CA LEU A 57 1.69 -6.33 10.15
C LEU A 57 0.62 -5.49 9.45
N ARG A 58 0.58 -5.52 8.11
CA ARG A 58 -0.42 -4.79 7.31
C ARG A 58 -1.79 -5.45 7.26
N LYS A 59 -1.92 -6.72 7.68
CA LYS A 59 -3.19 -7.44 7.63
C LYS A 59 -4.08 -6.96 8.79
N LYS A 60 -4.88 -5.93 8.52
CA LYS A 60 -5.92 -5.46 9.43
C LYS A 60 -6.94 -6.57 9.69
N GLN A 61 -7.34 -6.76 10.94
CA GLN A 61 -8.43 -7.66 11.29
C GLN A 61 -9.76 -6.92 11.08
N VAL A 62 -10.72 -7.60 10.45
CA VAL A 62 -12.06 -7.06 10.24
C VAL A 62 -12.91 -7.39 11.46
N VAL A 63 -13.43 -6.36 12.12
CA VAL A 63 -14.37 -6.48 13.23
C VAL A 63 -15.71 -5.87 12.81
N ALA A 64 -16.80 -6.56 13.09
CA ALA A 64 -18.15 -6.04 12.90
C ALA A 64 -18.65 -5.44 14.23
N ILE A 65 -19.04 -4.16 14.22
CA ILE A 65 -19.50 -3.43 15.39
C ILE A 65 -20.88 -2.83 15.09
N ARG A 66 -21.79 -2.85 16.06
CA ARG A 66 -23.07 -2.14 15.98
C ARG A 66 -22.92 -0.74 16.54
N LEU A 67 -23.39 0.26 15.80
CA LEU A 67 -23.37 1.67 16.20
C LEU A 67 -24.79 2.17 16.39
N SER A 68 -24.97 3.23 17.19
CA SER A 68 -26.26 3.93 17.26
C SER A 68 -26.59 4.57 15.90
N PRO A 69 -27.89 4.77 15.57
CA PRO A 69 -28.31 5.35 14.30
C PRO A 69 -27.66 6.71 14.02
N GLU A 70 -27.64 7.60 15.01
CA GLU A 70 -27.02 8.93 14.92
C GLU A 70 -25.52 8.85 14.60
N THR A 71 -24.81 7.91 15.21
CA THR A 71 -23.37 7.73 14.98
C THR A 71 -23.12 7.18 13.58
N ALA A 72 -23.95 6.26 13.10
CA ALA A 72 -23.85 5.71 11.76
C ALA A 72 -24.04 6.78 10.67
N GLU A 73 -24.94 7.74 10.88
CA GLU A 73 -25.13 8.88 9.98
C GLU A 73 -23.90 9.80 9.94
N LYS A 74 -23.36 10.17 11.11
CA LYS A 74 -22.13 10.99 11.21
C LYS A 74 -20.95 10.33 10.50
N VAL A 75 -20.81 9.02 10.64
CA VAL A 75 -19.75 8.25 9.98
C VAL A 75 -19.91 8.25 8.47
N LYS A 76 -21.13 8.04 7.97
CA LYS A 76 -21.41 8.08 6.52
C LYS A 76 -21.18 9.48 5.93
N ALA A 77 -21.47 10.53 6.71
CA ALA A 77 -21.25 11.92 6.32
C ALA A 77 -19.77 12.28 6.09
N LEU A 78 -18.81 11.49 6.62
CA LEU A 78 -17.37 11.68 6.38
C LEU A 78 -16.96 11.39 4.91
N GLY A 79 -17.85 10.84 4.09
CA GLY A 79 -17.63 10.66 2.66
C GLY A 79 -16.76 9.46 2.29
N LYS A 80 -16.19 9.47 1.08
CA LYS A 80 -15.46 8.33 0.52
C LYS A 80 -14.22 8.02 1.36
N GLY A 81 -14.13 6.80 1.88
CA GLY A 81 -13.01 6.35 2.71
C GLY A 81 -13.24 6.49 4.21
N TYR A 82 -14.47 6.78 4.67
CA TYR A 82 -14.81 6.85 6.10
C TYR A 82 -14.37 5.61 6.89
N SER A 83 -14.34 4.42 6.29
CA SER A 83 -13.88 3.18 6.94
C SER A 83 -12.43 3.26 7.41
N SER A 84 -11.57 3.97 6.65
CA SER A 84 -10.17 4.19 7.02
C SER A 84 -10.04 5.18 8.18
N VAL A 85 -10.88 6.21 8.20
CA VAL A 85 -10.96 7.19 9.29
C VAL A 85 -11.45 6.50 10.56
N LEU A 86 -12.48 5.67 10.45
CA LEU A 86 -13.06 4.92 11.56
C LEU A 86 -12.07 3.92 12.17
N SER A 87 -11.31 3.21 11.33
CA SER A 87 -10.20 2.36 11.80
C SER A 87 -9.18 3.16 12.62
N ARG A 88 -8.78 4.35 12.18
CA ARG A 88 -7.81 5.19 12.92
C ARG A 88 -8.39 5.72 14.23
N ILE A 89 -9.65 6.13 14.24
CA ILE A 89 -10.33 6.59 15.46
C ILE A 89 -10.36 5.47 16.50
N ILE A 90 -10.71 4.26 16.08
CA ILE A 90 -10.70 3.09 16.98
C ILE A 90 -9.28 2.83 17.50
N ASP A 91 -8.27 2.80 16.62
CA ASP A 91 -6.88 2.57 17.02
C ASP A 91 -6.40 3.62 18.04
N GLU A 92 -6.72 4.90 17.83
CA GLU A 92 -6.37 5.99 18.76
C GLU A 92 -7.16 5.96 20.06
N ALA A 93 -8.44 5.59 20.01
CA ALA A 93 -9.27 5.42 21.19
C ALA A 93 -8.69 4.37 22.16
N PHE A 94 -8.18 3.25 21.62
CA PHE A 94 -7.52 2.22 22.43
C PHE A 94 -6.11 2.63 22.93
N ARG A 95 -5.46 3.60 22.28
CA ARG A 95 -4.16 4.15 22.73
C ARG A 95 -4.31 5.21 23.81
N ASN A 96 -5.47 5.85 23.92
CA ASN A 96 -5.74 6.85 24.93
C ASN A 96 -6.38 6.20 26.18
N PRO A 97 -5.64 6.07 27.30
CA PRO A 97 -6.12 5.39 28.50
C PRO A 97 -7.32 6.09 29.15
N GLU A 98 -7.42 7.42 29.04
CA GLU A 98 -8.54 8.17 29.62
C GLU A 98 -9.85 7.92 28.88
N LEU A 99 -9.77 7.84 27.54
CA LEU A 99 -10.93 7.58 26.70
C LEU A 99 -11.37 6.12 26.84
N LEU A 100 -10.41 5.20 26.94
CA LEU A 100 -10.68 3.79 27.20
C LEU A 100 -11.38 3.58 28.55
N GLN A 101 -10.92 4.25 29.62
CA GLN A 101 -11.56 4.15 30.94
C GLN A 101 -13.01 4.67 30.96
N LYS A 102 -13.35 5.66 30.14
CA LYS A 102 -14.73 6.14 30.02
C LYS A 102 -15.67 5.18 29.28
N CYS A 103 -15.11 4.21 28.57
CA CYS A 103 -15.85 3.23 27.76
C CYS A 103 -15.91 1.83 28.38
N LEU A 104 -15.23 1.60 29.52
CA LEU A 104 -15.25 0.37 30.32
C LEU A 104 -16.23 0.52 31.50
#